data_AF-A0A6A3G712-F1
#
_entry.id   AF-A0A6A3G712-F1
#
_cell.length_a   1.000
_cell.length_b   1.000
_cell.length_c   1.000
_cell.angle_alpha   90.00
_cell.angle_beta   90.00
_cell.angle_gamma   90.00
#
_symmetry.space_group_name_H-M   'P 1'
#
loop_
_entity.id
_entity.type
_entity.pdbx_description
1 polymer ?
#
loop_
_entity_poly.entity_id
_entity_poly.type
_entity_poly.pdbx_seq_one_letter_code
_entity_poly.pdbx_strand_id
1 'polypeptide(L)'
;MYEALPSPPAASSTPVVRFVACSTRSSMLYQTLECPLQQFVDNDQPQSSNNQSDSQRSVSITMQAMAAREAIVVDDVADLSPYEIHRFTPEEALTGPFSCFPLLAGEGASPIGVLSVDACRKAHHLLPQAMTVDALYAFLLRMQLKDAALELQKAKFDGARFLALTEIDHIAIT
;
A
#
# COMPACT_ATOMS: atom_id res chain seq x y z
N MET A 1 8.50 4.01 31.97
CA MET A 1 9.22 2.73 32.09
C MET A 1 9.41 2.22 30.67
N TYR A 2 10.65 2.10 30.19
CA TYR A 2 10.93 1.49 28.88
C TYR A 2 11.08 -0.02 29.13
N GLU A 3 10.13 -0.80 28.65
CA GLU A 3 10.19 -2.26 28.72
C GLU A 3 11.22 -2.74 27.69
N ALA A 4 12.20 -3.52 28.13
CA ALA A 4 13.22 -4.05 27.24
C ALA A 4 12.57 -5.03 26.25
N LEU A 5 12.82 -4.84 24.95
CA LEU A 5 12.27 -5.71 23.93
C LEU A 5 12.75 -7.15 24.14
N PRO A 6 11.89 -8.16 23.96
CA PRO A 6 12.30 -9.55 24.09
C PRO A 6 13.39 -9.87 23.06
N SER A 7 14.49 -10.44 23.55
CA SER A 7 15.63 -10.87 22.75
C SER A 7 15.17 -11.68 21.54
N PRO A 8 15.74 -11.48 20.34
CA PRO A 8 15.37 -12.26 19.18
C PRO A 8 15.61 -13.75 19.46
N PRO A 9 14.68 -14.66 19.10
CA PRO A 9 14.93 -16.09 19.13
C PRO A 9 16.13 -16.42 18.22
N ALA A 10 16.81 -17.53 18.54
CA ALA A 10 18.05 -18.00 17.93
C ALA A 10 18.14 -17.74 16.41
N ALA A 11 19.31 -17.28 15.97
CA ALA A 11 19.63 -16.79 14.62
C ALA A 11 18.85 -17.48 13.48
N SER A 12 17.74 -16.86 13.08
CA SER A 12 17.07 -17.15 11.82
C SER A 12 17.99 -16.67 10.68
N SER A 13 18.23 -17.52 9.69
CA SER A 13 18.99 -17.13 8.49
C SER A 13 18.24 -16.11 7.63
N THR A 14 16.93 -15.95 7.85
CA THR A 14 16.09 -15.00 7.14
C THR A 14 15.97 -13.70 7.96
N PRO A 15 16.30 -12.53 7.39
CA PRO A 15 16.10 -11.26 8.07
C PRO A 15 14.61 -11.05 8.36
N VAL A 16 14.34 -10.45 9.51
CA VAL A 16 13.00 -10.27 10.03
C VAL A 16 12.81 -8.80 10.41
N VAL A 17 11.73 -8.19 9.93
CA VAL A 17 11.30 -6.86 10.37
C VAL A 17 10.24 -7.03 11.44
N ARG A 18 10.52 -6.55 12.66
CA ARG A 18 9.57 -6.55 13.78
C ARG A 18 9.01 -5.15 13.97
N PHE A 19 7.68 -5.05 14.02
CA PHE A 19 6.99 -3.80 14.29
C PHE A 19 7.01 -3.52 15.79
N VAL A 20 7.85 -2.57 16.20
CA VAL A 20 8.07 -2.21 17.62
C VAL A 20 7.30 -0.98 18.08
N ALA A 21 6.70 -0.24 17.15
CA ALA A 21 5.84 0.91 17.42
C ALA A 21 4.77 1.00 16.33
N CYS A 22 3.57 1.46 16.70
CA CYS A 22 2.47 1.70 15.77
C CYS A 22 1.57 2.84 16.27
N SER A 23 0.68 3.32 15.41
CA SER A 23 -0.34 4.30 15.81
C SER A 23 -1.35 3.67 16.79
N THR A 24 -2.03 4.50 17.58
CA THR A 24 -2.99 4.06 18.62
C THR A 24 -4.18 3.27 18.09
N ARG A 25 -4.45 3.34 16.79
CA ARG A 25 -5.55 2.63 16.11
C ARG A 25 -5.08 1.41 15.32
N SER A 26 -3.80 1.10 15.36
CA SER A 26 -3.19 0.02 14.60
C SER A 26 -2.99 -1.21 15.47
N SER A 27 -3.30 -2.39 14.93
CA SER A 27 -3.01 -3.70 15.53
C SER A 27 -1.65 -4.26 15.12
N MET A 28 -0.73 -3.39 14.68
CA MET A 28 0.56 -3.79 14.11
C MET A 28 1.65 -4.07 15.15
N LEU A 29 1.42 -3.74 16.42
CA LEU A 29 2.42 -3.93 17.47
C LEU A 29 2.81 -5.42 17.59
N TYR A 30 4.12 -5.68 17.56
CA TYR A 30 4.73 -7.02 17.60
C TYR A 30 4.47 -7.92 16.40
N GLN A 31 3.82 -7.40 15.35
CA GLN A 31 3.76 -8.12 14.08
C GLN A 31 5.15 -8.25 13.49
N THR A 32 5.32 -9.29 12.69
CA THR A 32 6.62 -9.73 12.19
C THR A 32 6.51 -10.00 10.69
N LEU A 33 7.40 -9.39 9.93
CA LEU A 33 7.52 -9.62 8.49
C LEU A 33 8.80 -10.41 8.22
N GLU A 34 8.62 -11.65 7.78
CA GLU A 34 9.73 -12.44 7.26
C GLU A 34 10.15 -11.88 5.90
N CYS A 35 11.43 -11.57 5.77
CA CYS A 35 11.99 -11.01 4.56
C CYS A 35 12.90 -12.05 3.94
N PRO A 36 12.39 -12.97 3.09
CA PRO A 36 13.23 -13.96 2.43
C PRO A 36 14.39 -13.25 1.73
N LEU A 37 15.63 -13.68 2.03
CA LEU A 37 16.85 -13.22 1.36
C LEU A 37 16.77 -13.62 -0.11
N GLN A 38 16.13 -12.81 -0.93
CA GLN A 38 16.34 -12.84 -2.36
C GLN A 38 17.54 -11.95 -2.62
N GLN A 39 18.67 -12.64 -2.80
CA GLN A 39 19.98 -12.17 -3.22
C GLN A 39 19.99 -10.70 -3.67
N PHE A 40 20.39 -9.80 -2.77
CA PHE A 40 21.05 -8.55 -3.15
C PHE A 40 22.36 -8.96 -3.83
N VAL A 41 22.31 -9.36 -5.10
CA VAL A 41 23.52 -9.57 -5.88
C VAL A 41 24.06 -8.18 -6.16
N ASP A 42 25.14 -7.81 -5.47
CA ASP A 42 25.98 -6.68 -5.85
C ASP A 42 26.27 -6.79 -7.35
N ASN A 43 25.72 -5.87 -8.12
CA ASN A 43 25.80 -5.89 -9.57
C ASN A 43 27.14 -5.29 -10.00
N ASP A 44 28.21 -6.06 -9.84
CA ASP A 44 29.57 -5.70 -10.27
C ASP A 44 30.12 -6.69 -11.31
N GLN A 45 29.30 -7.08 -12.32
CA GLN A 45 29.81 -7.78 -13.50
C GLN A 45 28.99 -7.49 -14.78
N PRO A 46 29.64 -7.43 -15.96
CA PRO A 46 29.15 -6.71 -17.13
C PRO A 46 28.05 -7.48 -17.86
N GLN A 47 27.08 -6.71 -18.37
CA GLN A 47 25.89 -7.19 -19.06
C GLN A 47 26.23 -8.10 -20.24
N SER A 48 25.80 -9.35 -20.15
CA SER A 48 25.62 -10.25 -21.27
C SER A 48 24.11 -10.46 -21.46
N SER A 49 23.60 -9.89 -22.54
CA SER A 49 22.25 -10.06 -23.07
C SER A 49 21.85 -11.54 -23.20
N ASN A 50 20.75 -11.93 -22.55
CA ASN A 50 19.70 -12.75 -23.18
C ASN A 50 18.50 -12.95 -22.23
N ASN A 51 17.35 -12.47 -22.68
CA ASN A 51 16.00 -12.97 -22.39
C ASN A 51 15.74 -13.42 -20.94
N GLN A 52 15.68 -12.46 -20.00
CA GLN A 52 15.13 -12.72 -18.68
C GLN A 52 13.62 -12.54 -18.73
N SER A 53 12.92 -13.66 -18.61
CA SER A 53 11.50 -13.78 -18.28
C SER A 53 11.12 -12.87 -17.10
N ASP A 54 9.91 -12.31 -17.15
CA ASP A 54 9.20 -11.47 -16.18
C ASP A 54 9.02 -12.08 -14.76
N SER A 55 9.89 -13.00 -14.35
CA SER A 55 10.02 -13.53 -13.01
C SER A 55 11.14 -12.82 -12.24
N GLN A 56 11.25 -11.49 -12.44
CA GLN A 56 12.02 -10.61 -11.57
C GLN A 56 11.34 -10.62 -10.19
N ARG A 57 11.73 -11.61 -9.38
CA ARG A 57 11.23 -11.89 -8.05
C ARG A 57 11.24 -10.60 -7.22
N SER A 58 10.05 -10.07 -6.94
CA SER A 58 9.92 -8.77 -6.30
C SER A 58 10.31 -8.85 -4.84
N VAL A 59 11.36 -8.13 -4.47
CA VAL A 59 11.73 -7.87 -3.08
C VAL A 59 10.64 -6.99 -2.46
N SER A 60 10.25 -7.22 -1.20
CA SER A 60 9.24 -6.35 -0.56
C SER A 60 9.71 -4.89 -0.51
N ILE A 61 8.81 -3.94 -0.74
CA ILE A 61 9.12 -2.50 -0.75
C ILE A 61 9.82 -2.05 0.53
N THR A 62 9.52 -2.67 1.67
CA THR A 62 10.21 -2.42 2.95
C THR A 62 11.69 -2.75 2.86
N MET A 63 12.04 -3.89 2.27
CA MET A 63 13.43 -4.32 2.11
C MET A 63 14.15 -3.52 1.02
N GLN A 64 13.45 -3.15 -0.05
CA GLN A 64 13.99 -2.26 -1.07
C GLN A 64 14.39 -0.91 -0.46
N ALA A 65 13.53 -0.29 0.35
CA ALA A 65 13.81 0.99 1.01
C ALA A 65 15.04 0.90 1.93
N MET A 66 15.14 -0.20 2.70
CA MET A 66 16.29 -0.45 3.56
C MET A 66 17.59 -0.61 2.76
N ALA A 67 17.58 -1.39 1.68
CA ALA A 67 18.79 -1.62 0.90
C ALA A 67 19.23 -0.39 0.10
N ALA A 68 18.29 0.31 -0.53
CA ALA A 68 18.55 1.54 -1.26
C ALA A 68 18.93 2.71 -0.35
N ARG A 69 18.57 2.65 0.95
CA ARG A 69 18.71 3.74 1.92
C ARG A 69 17.94 4.99 1.50
N GLU A 70 16.89 4.79 0.72
CA GLU A 70 16.04 5.85 0.19
C GLU A 70 14.58 5.59 0.56
N ALA A 71 13.82 6.68 0.65
CA ALA A 71 12.39 6.60 0.87
C ALA A 71 11.71 6.03 -0.38
N ILE A 72 10.80 5.08 -0.18
CA ILE A 72 9.93 4.57 -1.24
C ILE A 72 8.53 5.10 -0.97
N VAL A 73 7.95 5.76 -1.97
CA VAL A 73 6.58 6.29 -1.95
C VAL A 73 5.80 5.56 -3.04
N VAL A 74 4.63 5.05 -2.67
CA VAL A 74 3.69 4.37 -3.54
C VAL A 74 2.38 5.14 -3.47
N ASP A 75 1.88 5.58 -4.63
CA ASP A 75 0.66 6.37 -4.72
C ASP A 75 -0.60 5.55 -4.39
N ASP A 76 -0.65 4.29 -4.83
CA ASP A 76 -1.71 3.34 -4.47
C ASP A 76 -1.17 1.91 -4.26
N VAL A 77 -1.40 1.35 -3.07
CA VAL A 77 -1.07 -0.05 -2.76
C VAL A 77 -1.87 -1.08 -3.56
N ALA A 78 -2.95 -0.66 -4.22
CA ALA A 78 -3.73 -1.51 -5.10
C ALA A 78 -2.95 -1.95 -6.35
N ASP A 79 -1.97 -1.15 -6.79
CA ASP A 79 -1.12 -1.42 -7.95
C ASP A 79 -0.01 -2.44 -7.64
N LEU A 80 0.21 -2.73 -6.36
CA LEU A 80 1.25 -3.65 -5.91
C LEU A 80 0.75 -5.10 -5.83
N SER A 81 1.61 -6.01 -6.26
CA SER A 81 1.41 -7.44 -6.06
C SER A 81 1.59 -7.84 -4.59
N PRO A 82 1.04 -9.01 -4.17
CA PRO A 82 1.23 -9.53 -2.81
C PRO A 82 2.69 -9.81 -2.43
N TYR A 83 3.59 -9.90 -3.41
CA TYR A 83 5.02 -10.13 -3.20
C TYR A 83 5.78 -8.80 -2.97
N GLU A 84 5.26 -7.68 -3.47
CA GLU A 84 5.84 -6.35 -3.29
C GLU A 84 5.44 -5.73 -1.95
N ILE A 85 4.21 -5.97 -1.50
CA ILE A 85 3.70 -5.46 -0.22
C ILE A 85 3.04 -6.56 0.61
N HIS A 86 3.46 -6.66 1.87
CA HIS A 86 2.79 -7.52 2.82
C HIS A 86 1.58 -6.80 3.43
N ARG A 87 0.40 -7.44 3.33
CA ARG A 87 -0.85 -6.94 3.87
C ARG A 87 -1.26 -7.80 5.07
N PHE A 88 -1.36 -7.18 6.24
CA PHE A 88 -1.72 -7.87 7.49
C PHE A 88 -3.21 -8.23 7.59
N THR A 89 -4.04 -7.66 6.71
CA THR A 89 -5.46 -8.00 6.52
C THR A 89 -5.65 -8.51 5.09
N PRO A 90 -5.22 -9.73 4.76
CA PRO A 90 -5.14 -10.21 3.37
C PRO A 90 -6.51 -10.39 2.70
N GLU A 91 -7.57 -10.57 3.49
CA GLU A 91 -8.95 -10.72 3.00
C GLU A 91 -9.58 -9.37 2.58
N GLU A 92 -8.97 -8.25 2.97
CA GLU A 92 -9.50 -6.92 2.66
C GLU A 92 -8.74 -6.31 1.48
N ALA A 93 -9.47 -6.02 0.41
CA ALA A 93 -8.92 -5.17 -0.64
C ALA A 93 -8.65 -3.77 -0.05
N LEU A 94 -7.43 -3.26 -0.20
CA LEU A 94 -6.99 -1.95 0.29
C LEU A 94 -6.53 -1.09 -0.89
N THR A 95 -6.82 0.21 -0.82
CA THR A 95 -6.36 1.23 -1.76
C THR A 95 -5.89 2.45 -0.98
N GLY A 96 -4.92 3.17 -1.52
CA GLY A 96 -4.39 4.40 -0.98
C GLY A 96 -2.87 4.40 -0.90
N PRO A 97 -2.30 5.57 -0.58
CA PRO A 97 -0.87 5.76 -0.61
C PRO A 97 -0.19 5.07 0.57
N PHE A 98 1.05 4.65 0.32
CA PHE A 98 1.93 4.02 1.29
C PHE A 98 3.35 4.55 1.12
N SER A 99 4.09 4.68 2.20
CA SER A 99 5.49 5.10 2.15
C SER A 99 6.33 4.40 3.21
N CYS A 100 7.57 4.10 2.85
CA CYS A 100 8.59 3.54 3.73
C CYS A 100 9.81 4.45 3.77
N PHE A 101 10.20 4.86 4.97
CA PHE A 101 11.38 5.70 5.21
C PHE A 101 12.42 4.90 6.01
N PRO A 102 13.59 4.58 5.45
CA PRO A 102 14.65 3.91 6.20
C PRO A 102 15.20 4.84 7.29
N LEU A 103 15.37 4.32 8.50
CA LEU A 103 15.96 5.02 9.62
C LEU A 103 17.47 4.78 9.63
N LEU A 104 18.23 5.84 9.36
CA LEU A 104 19.70 5.79 9.33
C LEU A 104 20.26 6.35 10.64
N ALA A 105 21.21 5.65 11.26
CA ALA A 105 21.88 6.12 12.48
C ALA A 105 22.89 7.26 12.25
N GLY A 106 23.21 7.53 10.98
CA GLY A 106 24.18 8.54 10.54
C GLY A 106 24.44 8.40 9.05
N GLU A 107 25.20 9.35 8.49
CA GLU A 107 25.58 9.35 7.08
C GLU A 107 26.45 8.11 6.76
N GLY A 108 26.10 7.36 5.71
CA GLY A 108 26.79 6.12 5.34
C GLY A 108 26.48 4.90 6.23
N ALA A 109 25.74 5.05 7.32
CA ALA A 109 25.39 3.94 8.22
C ALA A 109 24.41 2.95 7.57
N SER A 110 24.44 1.71 8.04
CA SER A 110 23.38 0.75 7.73
C SER A 110 22.06 1.21 8.35
N PRO A 111 20.92 1.02 7.67
CA PRO A 111 19.63 1.30 8.27
C PRO A 111 19.39 0.45 9.52
N ILE A 112 18.87 1.08 10.58
CA ILE A 112 18.57 0.44 11.86
C ILE A 112 17.09 0.09 12.02
N GLY A 113 16.25 0.55 11.08
CA GLY A 113 14.82 0.30 11.08
C GLY A 113 14.13 1.03 9.93
N VAL A 114 12.82 0.96 9.88
CA VAL A 114 11.99 1.61 8.87
C VAL A 114 10.78 2.26 9.56
N LEU A 115 10.43 3.45 9.10
CA LEU A 115 9.16 4.10 9.43
C LEU A 115 8.22 3.88 8.24
N SER A 116 7.17 3.10 8.44
CA SER A 116 6.11 2.89 7.45
C SER A 116 4.90 3.74 7.79
N VAL A 117 4.37 4.43 6.78
CA VAL A 117 3.19 5.30 6.90
C VAL A 117 2.24 4.96 5.77
N ASP A 118 0.96 4.81 6.09
CA ASP A 118 -0.09 4.57 5.11
C ASP A 118 -1.31 5.44 5.39
N ALA A 119 -2.04 5.76 4.32
CA ALA A 119 -3.39 6.32 4.40
C ALA A 119 -4.36 5.38 3.66
N CYS A 120 -4.13 4.08 3.81
CA CYS A 120 -4.90 3.05 3.13
C CYS A 120 -6.31 2.95 3.70
N ARG A 121 -7.26 2.65 2.84
CA ARG A 121 -8.68 2.42 3.19
C ARG A 121 -9.16 1.13 2.54
N LYS A 122 -10.21 0.54 3.11
CA LYS A 122 -10.88 -0.62 2.47
C LYS A 122 -11.39 -0.21 1.09
N ALA A 123 -10.90 -0.87 0.05
CA ALA A 123 -11.27 -0.68 -1.34
C ALA A 123 -12.75 -1.03 -1.60
N HIS A 124 -13.38 -1.81 -0.71
CA HIS A 124 -14.83 -2.08 -0.74
C HIS A 124 -15.70 -0.81 -0.71
N HIS A 125 -15.14 0.37 -0.37
CA HIS A 125 -15.91 1.61 -0.32
C HIS A 125 -15.70 2.55 -1.52
N LEU A 126 -14.76 2.29 -2.43
CA LEU A 126 -14.32 3.28 -3.42
C LEU A 126 -13.97 2.69 -4.79
N LEU A 127 -14.73 1.69 -5.22
CA LEU A 127 -15.00 1.57 -6.65
C LEU A 127 -16.34 2.25 -6.88
N PRO A 128 -16.39 3.57 -7.19
CA PRO A 128 -17.65 4.23 -7.47
C PRO A 128 -18.42 3.44 -8.52
N GLN A 129 -17.75 2.89 -9.55
CA GLN A 129 -18.34 2.01 -10.57
C GLN A 129 -19.12 0.79 -10.04
N ALA A 130 -18.76 0.25 -8.89
CA ALA A 130 -19.38 -0.93 -8.30
C ALA A 130 -20.53 -0.58 -7.33
N MET A 131 -20.79 0.71 -7.09
CA MET A 131 -21.87 1.13 -6.21
C MET A 131 -23.23 0.80 -6.81
N THR A 132 -24.06 0.10 -6.05
CA THR A 132 -25.50 0.01 -6.34
C THR A 132 -26.16 1.38 -6.21
N VAL A 133 -27.39 1.53 -6.71
CA VAL A 133 -28.19 2.76 -6.57
C VAL A 133 -28.29 3.20 -5.11
N ASP A 134 -28.57 2.27 -4.19
CA ASP A 134 -28.71 2.58 -2.76
C ASP A 134 -27.38 2.94 -2.10
N ALA A 135 -26.28 2.30 -2.51
CA ALA A 135 -24.95 2.62 -2.02
C ALA A 135 -24.51 4.02 -2.48
N LEU A 136 -24.79 4.39 -3.75
CA LEU A 136 -24.54 5.72 -4.28
C LEU A 136 -25.39 6.78 -3.57
N TYR A 137 -26.68 6.50 -3.33
CA TYR A 137 -27.56 7.38 -2.57
C TYR A 137 -27.02 7.66 -1.16
N ALA A 138 -26.68 6.61 -0.41
CA ALA A 138 -26.12 6.75 0.94
C ALA A 138 -24.77 7.48 0.95
N PHE A 139 -23.95 7.29 -0.09
CA PHE A 139 -22.70 8.02 -0.29
C PHE A 139 -22.95 9.53 -0.47
N LEU A 140 -23.85 9.92 -1.38
CA LEU A 140 -24.16 11.33 -1.65
C LEU A 140 -24.75 12.05 -0.43
N LEU A 141 -25.59 11.36 0.37
CA LEU A 141 -26.08 11.90 1.64
C LEU A 141 -24.95 12.20 2.64
N ARG A 142 -23.95 11.31 2.73
CA ARG A 142 -22.79 11.49 3.60
C ARG A 142 -21.94 12.70 3.18
N MET A 143 -21.90 12.97 1.88
CA MET A 143 -21.24 14.14 1.29
C MET A 143 -22.07 15.42 1.36
N GLN A 144 -23.24 15.40 2.04
CA GLN A 144 -24.17 16.53 2.16
C GLN A 144 -24.81 16.98 0.83
N LEU A 145 -24.86 16.10 -0.18
CA LEU A 145 -25.46 16.36 -1.49
C LEU A 145 -26.89 15.82 -1.58
N LYS A 146 -27.77 16.31 -0.70
CA LYS A 146 -29.12 15.73 -0.51
C LYS A 146 -30.00 15.77 -1.75
N ASP A 147 -30.02 16.90 -2.45
CA ASP A 147 -30.88 17.07 -3.63
C ASP A 147 -30.42 16.17 -4.78
N ALA A 148 -29.11 16.11 -5.02
CA ALA A 148 -28.51 15.21 -6.00
C ALA A 148 -28.75 13.74 -5.64
N ALA A 149 -28.67 13.37 -4.36
CA ALA A 149 -28.95 12.02 -3.91
C ALA A 149 -30.38 11.59 -4.28
N LEU A 150 -31.38 12.42 -3.98
CA LEU A 150 -32.78 12.13 -4.28
C LEU A 150 -33.04 12.01 -5.79
N GLU A 151 -32.52 12.92 -6.60
CA GLU A 151 -32.73 12.91 -8.05
C GLU A 151 -32.03 11.71 -8.71
N LEU A 152 -30.79 11.40 -8.33
CA LEU A 152 -30.06 10.26 -8.86
C LEU A 152 -30.67 8.92 -8.44
N GLN A 153 -31.20 8.82 -7.22
CA GLN A 153 -31.92 7.63 -6.77
C GLN A 153 -33.21 7.41 -7.58
N LYS A 154 -34.00 8.48 -7.82
CA LYS A 154 -35.21 8.40 -8.68
C LYS A 154 -34.86 7.96 -10.10
N ALA A 155 -33.76 8.47 -10.64
CA ALA A 155 -33.26 8.14 -11.98
C ALA A 155 -32.56 6.76 -12.06
N LYS A 156 -32.49 6.02 -10.94
CA LYS A 156 -31.79 4.74 -10.80
C LYS A 156 -30.35 4.80 -11.31
N PHE A 157 -29.65 5.87 -10.96
CA PHE A 157 -28.22 5.98 -11.24
C PHE A 157 -27.47 5.05 -10.29
N ASP A 158 -26.69 4.16 -10.88
CA ASP A 158 -25.68 3.40 -10.18
C ASP A 158 -24.32 4.10 -10.31
N GLY A 159 -23.36 3.51 -9.63
CA GLY A 159 -21.99 3.97 -9.59
C GLY A 159 -21.30 4.16 -10.95
N ALA A 160 -21.51 3.22 -11.87
CA ALA A 160 -20.93 3.26 -13.21
C ALA A 160 -21.51 4.42 -14.04
N ARG A 161 -22.84 4.59 -14.01
CA ARG A 161 -23.51 5.70 -14.70
C ARG A 161 -23.15 7.06 -14.10
N PHE A 162 -22.93 7.12 -12.79
CA PHE A 162 -22.49 8.35 -12.11
C PHE A 162 -21.07 8.76 -12.51
N LEU A 163 -20.13 7.81 -12.62
CA LEU A 163 -18.78 8.09 -13.10
C LEU A 163 -18.76 8.56 -14.56
N ALA A 164 -19.57 7.94 -15.43
CA ALA A 164 -19.65 8.33 -16.83
C ALA A 164 -20.07 9.80 -17.03
N LEU A 165 -20.75 10.44 -16.06
CA LEU A 165 -21.04 11.87 -16.11
C LEU A 165 -19.77 12.73 -16.06
N THR A 166 -18.77 12.31 -15.28
CA THR A 166 -17.51 13.05 -15.14
C THR A 166 -16.60 12.96 -16.36
N GLU A 167 -16.82 11.96 -17.23
CA GLU A 167 -16.03 11.77 -18.46
C GLU A 167 -16.56 12.63 -19.63
N ILE A 168 -17.84 13.02 -19.60
CA ILE A 168 -18.48 13.78 -20.69
C ILE A 168 -18.00 15.24 -20.72
N ASP A 169 -17.61 15.82 -19.58
CA ASP A 169 -17.10 17.20 -19.52
C ASP A 169 -15.69 17.37 -20.13
N HIS A 170 -14.95 16.28 -20.37
CA HIS A 170 -13.63 16.34 -21.01
C HIS A 170 -13.66 16.33 -22.54
N ILE A 171 -14.80 16.03 -23.16
CA ILE A 171 -14.95 15.94 -24.63
C ILE A 171 -15.51 17.24 -25.25
N ALA A 172 -15.97 18.19 -24.42
CA ALA A 172 -16.61 19.41 -24.91
C ALA A 172 -15.66 20.61 -25.18
N ILE A 173 -14.34 20.43 -25.06
CA ILE A 173 -13.35 21.46 -25.44
C ILE A 173 -12.23 20.81 -26.27
N THR A 174 -12.49 20.58 -27.56
CA THR A 174 -11.44 20.53 -28.59
C THR A 174 -12.00 21.03 -29.92
#